data_AF-Q04GG6-F1
#
_entry.id   AF-Q04GG6-F1
#
_cell.length_a   1.000
_cell.length_b   1.000
_cell.length_c   1.000
_cell.angle_alpha   90.00
_cell.angle_beta   90.00
_cell.angle_gamma   90.00
#
_symmetry.space_group_name_H-M   'P 1'
#
loop_
_entity.id
_entity.type
_entity.pdbx_description
1 polymer ?
#
loop_
_entity_poly.entity_id
_entity_poly.type
_entity_poly.pdbx_seq_one_letter_code
_entity_poly.pdbx_strand_id
1 'polypeptide(L)'
;MSYLNLALNNRHIDFTQLMTAYFQIMGDHATETLLLIHAGLFDVLISAFRKVYVFLAQNSYIDSSRTVRGKNQYFANFMAGAVISTEVQWMKQGMEESPREMGIILKQLFRFS
;
A
#
# COMPACT_ATOMS: atom_id res chain seq x y z
N MET A 1 -13.85 -5.64 -0.28
CA MET A 1 -13.92 -4.32 -0.94
C MET A 1 -12.51 -3.91 -1.34
N SER A 2 -12.20 -3.69 -2.62
CA SER A 2 -10.83 -3.30 -3.04
C SER A 2 -10.53 -1.84 -2.67
N TYR A 3 -9.27 -1.50 -2.33
CA TYR A 3 -8.86 -0.12 -2.06
C TYR A 3 -8.98 0.78 -3.31
N LEU A 4 -9.01 0.19 -4.50
CA LEU A 4 -9.42 0.87 -5.74
C LEU A 4 -10.88 1.32 -5.71
N ASN A 5 -11.80 0.50 -5.18
CA ASN A 5 -13.23 0.85 -5.11
C ASN A 5 -13.47 2.00 -4.14
N LEU A 6 -12.72 2.04 -3.03
CA LEU A 6 -12.76 3.20 -2.13
C LEU A 6 -12.34 4.47 -2.89
N ALA A 7 -11.23 4.41 -3.63
CA ALA A 7 -10.72 5.57 -4.38
C ALA A 7 -11.65 6.03 -5.49
N LEU A 8 -12.39 5.12 -6.13
CA LEU A 8 -13.36 5.49 -7.16
C LEU A 8 -14.64 6.12 -6.58
N ASN A 9 -15.01 5.77 -5.35
CA ASN A 9 -16.21 6.28 -4.68
C ASN A 9 -15.97 7.61 -3.95
N ASN A 10 -14.74 7.89 -3.52
CA ASN A 10 -14.36 9.14 -2.86
C ASN A 10 -13.47 9.98 -3.79
N ARG A 11 -13.78 11.28 -3.97
CA ARG A 11 -12.96 12.18 -4.82
C ARG A 11 -11.52 12.34 -4.34
N HIS A 12 -11.24 12.01 -3.09
CA HIS A 12 -9.92 12.10 -2.47
C HIS A 12 -9.83 11.13 -1.29
N ILE A 13 -8.73 10.41 -1.17
CA ILE A 13 -8.44 9.49 -0.06
C ILE A 13 -7.12 9.88 0.58
N ASP A 14 -7.10 9.98 1.91
CA ASP A 14 -5.85 10.21 2.63
C ASP A 14 -4.98 8.93 2.69
N PHE A 15 -3.68 9.10 2.89
CA PHE A 15 -2.74 7.97 2.88
C PHE A 15 -3.06 6.89 3.93
N THR A 16 -3.53 7.29 5.11
CA THR A 16 -3.91 6.36 6.18
C THR A 16 -5.09 5.51 5.75
N GLN A 17 -6.12 6.10 5.15
CA GLN A 17 -7.28 5.39 4.63
C GLN A 17 -6.91 4.40 3.53
N LEU A 18 -6.05 4.82 2.59
CA LEU A 18 -5.54 3.95 1.53
C LEU A 18 -4.84 2.72 2.12
N MET A 19 -3.90 2.93 3.05
CA MET A 19 -3.17 1.84 3.69
C MET A 19 -4.05 0.99 4.59
N THR A 20 -5.04 1.58 5.28
CA THR A 20 -6.02 0.81 6.06
C THR A 20 -6.77 -0.18 5.18
N ALA A 21 -7.26 0.28 4.03
CA ALA A 21 -7.95 -0.59 3.08
C ALA A 21 -7.02 -1.65 2.49
N TYR A 22 -5.78 -1.28 2.18
CA TYR A 22 -4.76 -2.19 1.69
C TYR A 22 -4.49 -3.35 2.67
N PHE A 23 -4.15 -3.03 3.92
CA PHE A 23 -3.84 -4.02 4.94
C PHE A 23 -5.05 -4.87 5.32
N GLN A 24 -6.28 -4.33 5.23
CA GLN A 24 -7.48 -5.13 5.40
C GLN A 24 -7.56 -6.24 4.35
N ILE A 25 -7.44 -5.90 3.06
CA ILE A 25 -7.52 -6.87 1.96
C ILE A 25 -6.38 -7.88 2.04
N MET A 26 -5.17 -7.42 2.36
CA MET A 26 -4.02 -8.32 2.47
C MET A 26 -4.16 -9.25 3.66
N GLY A 27 -4.72 -8.78 4.79
CA GLY A 27 -5.05 -9.64 5.93
C GLY A 27 -6.08 -10.70 5.58
N ASP A 28 -7.13 -10.33 4.84
CA ASP A 28 -8.17 -11.26 4.37
C ASP A 28 -7.61 -12.35 3.41
N HIS A 29 -6.45 -12.09 2.79
CA HIS A 29 -5.77 -12.97 1.84
C HIS A 29 -4.34 -13.36 2.27
N ALA A 30 -4.05 -13.33 3.57
CA ALA A 30 -2.68 -13.47 4.05
C ALA A 30 -2.04 -14.82 3.67
N THR A 31 -2.84 -15.89 3.62
CA THR A 31 -2.34 -17.23 3.26
C THR A 31 -1.92 -17.27 1.79
N GLU A 32 -2.75 -16.75 0.90
CA GLU A 32 -2.47 -16.64 -0.53
C GLU A 32 -1.26 -15.74 -0.80
N THR A 33 -1.19 -14.60 -0.11
CA THR A 33 -0.04 -13.69 -0.25
C THR A 33 1.26 -14.34 0.19
N LEU A 34 1.27 -15.04 1.33
CA LEU A 34 2.46 -15.78 1.80
C LEU A 34 2.86 -16.91 0.84
N LEU A 35 1.90 -17.61 0.23
CA LEU A 35 2.17 -18.62 -0.79
C LEU A 35 2.85 -18.00 -2.02
N LEU A 36 2.39 -16.85 -2.51
CA LEU A 36 3.02 -16.14 -3.62
C LEU A 36 4.47 -15.75 -3.28
N ILE A 37 4.72 -15.29 -2.05
CA ILE A 37 6.06 -14.93 -1.58
C ILE A 37 6.97 -16.17 -1.55
N HIS A 38 6.49 -17.30 -1.02
CA HIS A 38 7.24 -18.56 -1.01
C HIS A 38 7.52 -19.11 -2.41
N ALA A 39 6.64 -18.82 -3.37
CA ALA A 39 6.84 -19.14 -4.79
C ALA A 39 7.82 -18.20 -5.51
N GLY A 40 8.44 -17.24 -4.81
CA GLY A 40 9.39 -16.29 -5.39
C GLY A 40 8.72 -15.13 -6.16
N LEU A 41 7.42 -14.92 -5.99
CA LEU A 41 6.65 -13.89 -6.72
C LEU A 41 6.62 -12.54 -5.99
N PHE A 42 7.63 -12.26 -5.16
CA PHE A 42 7.74 -11.01 -4.41
C PHE A 42 7.76 -9.77 -5.32
N ASP A 43 8.50 -9.83 -6.44
CA ASP A 43 8.56 -8.74 -7.42
C ASP A 43 7.22 -8.49 -8.12
N VAL A 44 6.37 -9.51 -8.22
CA VAL A 44 5.01 -9.37 -8.76
C VAL A 44 4.14 -8.55 -7.81
N LEU A 45 4.22 -8.82 -6.50
CA LEU A 45 3.50 -8.07 -5.48
C LEU A 45 3.95 -6.60 -5.45
N ILE A 46 5.26 -6.34 -5.46
CA ILE A 46 5.81 -4.98 -5.57
C ILE A 46 5.28 -4.27 -6.83
N SER A 47 5.35 -4.96 -7.98
CA SER A 47 4.91 -4.39 -9.25
C SER A 47 3.43 -4.10 -9.28
N ALA A 48 2.60 -4.97 -8.70
CA ALA A 48 1.16 -4.80 -8.60
C ALA A 48 0.80 -3.59 -7.73
N PHE A 49 1.34 -3.53 -6.50
CA PHE A 49 1.13 -2.40 -5.60
C PHE A 49 1.56 -1.09 -6.25
N ARG A 50 2.77 -1.05 -6.83
CA ARG A 50 3.31 0.14 -7.47
C ARG A 50 2.40 0.65 -8.58
N LYS A 51 1.92 -0.24 -9.46
CA LYS A 51 1.01 0.14 -10.56
C LYS A 51 -0.24 0.84 -10.02
N VAL A 52 -0.83 0.30 -8.97
CA VAL A 52 -2.02 0.92 -8.37
C VAL A 52 -1.69 2.24 -7.69
N TYR A 53 -0.61 2.31 -6.90
CA TYR A 53 -0.20 3.56 -6.27
C TYR A 53 0.07 4.68 -7.29
N VAL A 54 0.78 4.38 -8.37
CA VAL A 54 1.05 5.35 -9.45
C VAL A 54 -0.24 5.78 -10.13
N PHE A 55 -1.16 4.85 -10.40
CA PHE A 55 -2.48 5.18 -10.95
C PHE A 55 -3.26 6.14 -10.04
N LEU A 56 -3.31 5.86 -8.74
CA LEU A 56 -4.00 6.72 -7.77
C LEU A 56 -3.37 8.11 -7.68
N ALA A 57 -2.04 8.17 -7.68
CA ALA A 57 -1.29 9.42 -7.66
C ALA A 57 -1.53 10.26 -8.94
N GLN A 58 -1.42 9.67 -10.12
CA GLN A 58 -1.58 10.39 -11.39
C GLN A 58 -2.99 10.95 -11.57
N ASN A 59 -4.00 10.24 -11.08
CA ASN A 59 -5.40 10.66 -11.15
C ASN A 59 -5.84 11.54 -9.96
N SER A 60 -4.90 11.97 -9.10
CA SER A 60 -5.17 12.83 -7.94
C SER A 60 -6.18 12.25 -6.93
N TYR A 61 -6.29 10.92 -6.85
CA TYR A 61 -7.07 10.26 -5.80
C TYR A 61 -6.38 10.31 -4.43
N ILE A 62 -5.07 10.61 -4.41
CA ILE A 62 -4.26 10.76 -3.21
C ILE A 62 -3.38 12.02 -3.29
N ASP A 63 -3.08 12.62 -2.14
CA ASP A 63 -2.28 13.86 -1.97
C ASP A 63 -0.77 13.68 -2.23
N SER A 64 -0.42 12.90 -3.26
CA SER A 64 0.96 12.75 -3.71
C SER A 64 1.22 13.44 -5.05
N SER A 65 0.20 13.64 -5.90
CA SER A 65 0.32 14.07 -7.30
C SER A 65 1.08 15.40 -7.50
N ARG A 66 0.96 16.32 -6.55
CA ARG A 66 1.60 17.66 -6.60
C ARG A 66 2.95 17.73 -5.90
N THR A 67 3.34 16.66 -5.20
CA THR A 67 4.58 16.63 -4.41
C THR A 67 5.78 16.18 -5.25
N VAL A 68 7.00 16.56 -4.84
CA VAL A 68 8.26 16.05 -5.43
C VAL A 68 8.29 14.52 -5.39
N ARG A 69 7.73 13.93 -4.33
CA ARG A 69 7.60 12.49 -4.14
C ARG A 69 6.70 11.83 -5.17
N GLY A 70 5.48 12.36 -5.39
CA GLY A 70 4.54 11.77 -6.35
C GLY A 70 4.96 11.90 -7.81
N LYS A 71 5.83 12.87 -8.13
CA LYS A 71 6.44 12.99 -9.47
C LYS A 71 7.68 12.13 -9.68
N ASN A 72 8.22 11.52 -8.61
CA ASN A 72 9.46 10.76 -8.67
C ASN A 72 9.18 9.26 -8.82
N GLN A 73 9.53 8.70 -9.98
CA GLN A 73 9.36 7.28 -10.28
C GLN A 73 10.13 6.35 -9.32
N TYR A 74 11.28 6.78 -8.81
CA TYR A 74 12.05 6.01 -7.83
C TYR A 74 11.40 6.01 -6.46
N PHE A 75 10.67 7.07 -6.11
CA PHE A 75 9.90 7.10 -4.87
C PHE A 75 8.75 6.09 -4.89
N ALA A 76 8.07 5.93 -6.02
CA ALA A 76 7.04 4.89 -6.16
C ALA A 76 7.62 3.47 -6.00
N ASN A 77 8.81 3.19 -6.54
CA ASN A 77 9.51 1.92 -6.34
C ASN A 77 9.92 1.72 -4.87
N PHE A 78 10.52 2.75 -4.26
CA PHE A 78 10.93 2.73 -2.86
C PHE A 78 9.74 2.46 -1.92
N MET A 79 8.64 3.17 -2.11
CA MET A 79 7.42 2.96 -1.34
C MET A 79 6.87 1.55 -1.52
N ALA A 80 6.78 1.07 -2.76
CA ALA A 80 6.25 -0.27 -3.02
C ALA A 80 7.09 -1.35 -2.32
N GLY A 81 8.42 -1.28 -2.42
CA GLY A 81 9.31 -2.21 -1.72
C GLY A 81 9.12 -2.16 -0.20
N ALA A 82 9.07 -0.95 0.37
CA ALA A 82 8.84 -0.76 1.80
C ALA A 82 7.48 -1.32 2.25
N VAL A 83 6.38 -0.96 1.59
CA VAL A 83 5.02 -1.43 1.94
C VAL A 83 4.92 -2.95 1.86
N ILE A 84 5.38 -3.57 0.77
CA ILE A 84 5.34 -5.03 0.63
C ILE A 84 6.22 -5.69 1.70
N SER A 85 7.43 -5.20 1.95
CA SER A 85 8.29 -5.79 2.99
C SER A 85 7.67 -5.72 4.40
N THR A 86 7.00 -4.60 4.70
CA THR A 86 6.28 -4.39 5.96
C THR A 86 5.08 -5.31 6.06
N GLU A 87 4.30 -5.47 4.99
CA GLU A 87 3.19 -6.41 4.92
C GLU A 87 3.64 -7.86 5.19
N VAL A 88 4.74 -8.31 4.56
CA VAL A 88 5.28 -9.66 4.79
C VAL A 88 5.65 -9.85 6.26
N GLN A 89 6.31 -8.86 6.86
CA GLN A 89 6.67 -8.91 8.27
C GLN A 89 5.42 -8.97 9.17
N TRP A 90 4.46 -8.09 8.93
CA TRP A 90 3.19 -8.03 9.64
C TRP A 90 2.43 -9.37 9.58
N MET A 91 2.34 -9.99 8.40
CA MET A 91 1.74 -11.32 8.24
C MET A 91 2.49 -12.41 9.01
N LYS A 92 3.83 -12.42 8.94
CA LYS A 92 4.66 -13.41 9.64
C LYS A 92 4.56 -13.29 11.17
N GLN A 93 4.25 -12.11 11.68
CA GLN A 93 4.02 -11.85 13.09
C GLN A 93 2.59 -12.15 13.53
N GLY A 94 1.73 -12.63 12.62
CA GLY A 94 0.34 -12.94 12.96
C GLY A 94 -0.60 -11.74 12.91
N MET A 95 -0.20 -10.68 12.20
CA MET A 95 -1.00 -9.46 12.00
C MET A 95 -1.36 -8.76 13.33
N GLU A 96 -0.36 -8.55 14.19
CA GLU A 96 -0.55 -8.01 15.55
C GLU A 96 -1.20 -6.62 15.52
N GLU A 97 -0.73 -5.71 14.67
CA GLU A 97 -1.36 -4.41 14.45
C GLU A 97 -2.63 -4.52 13.59
N SER A 98 -3.65 -3.75 13.93
CA SER A 98 -4.81 -3.60 13.06
C SER A 98 -4.45 -2.92 11.73
N PRO A 99 -5.23 -3.14 10.65
CA PRO A 99 -5.01 -2.44 9.37
C PRO A 99 -4.94 -0.92 9.50
N ARG A 100 -5.70 -0.34 10.44
CA ARG A 100 -5.68 1.11 10.71
C ARG A 100 -4.38 1.55 11.36
N GLU A 101 -3.85 0.77 12.30
CA GLU A 101 -2.56 1.04 12.95
C GLU A 101 -1.43 0.96 11.92
N MET A 102 -1.44 -0.05 11.04
CA MET A 102 -0.49 -0.15 9.93
C MET A 102 -0.55 1.07 9.02
N GLY A 103 -1.75 1.57 8.71
CA GLY A 103 -1.91 2.81 7.95
C GLY A 103 -1.31 4.04 8.64
N ILE A 104 -1.45 4.15 9.96
CA ILE A 104 -0.86 5.24 10.75
C ILE A 104 0.67 5.13 10.78
N ILE A 105 1.22 3.93 11.02
CA ILE A 105 2.66 3.66 11.05
C ILE A 105 3.30 4.07 9.72
N LEU A 106 2.73 3.62 8.61
CA LEU A 106 3.26 3.95 7.29
C LEU A 106 3.12 5.45 6.97
N LYS A 107 2.02 6.10 7.36
CA LYS A 107 1.88 7.56 7.22
C LYS A 107 3.05 8.29 7.91
N GLN A 108 3.41 7.87 9.12
CA GLN A 108 4.51 8.46 9.88
C GLN A 108 5.87 8.17 9.24
N LEU A 109 6.15 6.92 8.87
CA LEU A 109 7.41 6.53 8.24
C LEU A 109 7.67 7.28 6.93
N PHE A 110 6.64 7.40 6.10
CA PHE A 110 6.76 8.14 4.85
C PHE A 110 6.61 9.65 5.02
N ARG A 111 6.28 10.16 6.22
CA ARG A 111 6.02 11.58 6.48
C ARG A 111 4.99 12.16 5.52
N PHE A 112 3.85 11.50 5.35
CA PHE A 112 2.69 12.10 4.69
C PHE A 112 2.00 13.03 5.68
N SER A 113 1.70 14.27 5.25
CA SER A 113 0.94 15.27 6.01
C SER A 113 -0.54 14.90 6.07
#